data_AF-A0A914JSB7-F1
#
_entry.id   AF-A0A914JSB7-F1
#
_cell.length_a   1.000
_cell.length_b   1.000
_cell.length_c   1.000
_cell.angle_alpha   90.00
_cell.angle_beta   90.00
_cell.angle_gamma   90.00
#
_symmetry.space_group_name_H-M   'P 1'
#
loop_
_entity.id
_entity.type
_entity.pdbx_description
1 polymer ?
#
loop_
_entity_poly.entity_id
_entity_poly.type
_entity_poly.pdbx_seq_one_letter_code
_entity_poly.pdbx_strand_id
1 'polypeptide(L)'
;MFLRTCLIFLSARLERMSTLTREVAEKLYDLDDEPLEKELESKPLEFFKDAKDVLPEPVAEKFYNAGFKKRWTASEESAKNVETRMGKMNLPDRSVAEDRFEILAELLDKICQAYEIFDEHEHRKIPFSHRLVLESRLMMAVRDGLDLITATLDDWNKIGEDRDAASIERQELRYEIRYRDMIYTEVHERFLKSYLEMDW
;
A
#
# COMPACT_ATOMS: atom_id res chain seq x y z
N MET A 1 -23.31 14.41 -5.99
CA MET A 1 -23.02 13.40 -7.04
C MET A 1 -21.78 12.55 -6.72
N PHE A 2 -20.94 12.92 -5.74
CA PHE A 2 -19.71 12.20 -5.36
C PHE A 2 -19.91 10.94 -4.48
N LEU A 3 -20.98 10.87 -3.69
CA LEU A 3 -21.24 9.75 -2.77
C LEU A 3 -21.56 8.40 -3.46
N ARG A 4 -21.87 8.39 -4.77
CA ARG A 4 -22.12 7.14 -5.52
C ARG A 4 -20.85 6.46 -6.00
N THR A 5 -19.72 7.17 -6.08
CA THR A 5 -18.46 6.60 -6.58
C THR A 5 -17.71 5.84 -5.48
N CYS A 6 -17.78 6.29 -4.22
CA CYS A 6 -17.12 5.60 -3.10
C CYS A 6 -17.76 4.24 -2.74
N LEU A 7 -19.08 4.09 -2.88
CA LEU A 7 -19.76 2.82 -2.57
C LEU A 7 -19.56 1.72 -3.63
N ILE A 8 -19.23 2.09 -4.87
CA ILE A 8 -18.88 1.13 -5.92
C ILE A 8 -17.45 0.60 -5.72
N PHE A 9 -16.54 1.41 -5.15
CA PHE A 9 -15.17 0.99 -4.85
C PHE A 9 -15.06 0.04 -3.64
N LEU A 10 -15.96 0.15 -2.66
CA LEU A 10 -15.94 -0.70 -1.47
C LEU A 10 -16.50 -2.12 -1.71
N SER A 11 -17.47 -2.30 -2.62
CA SER A 11 -18.10 -3.61 -2.85
C SER A 11 -17.41 -4.49 -3.91
N ALA A 12 -16.58 -3.92 -4.79
CA ALA A 12 -15.79 -4.70 -5.75
C ALA A 12 -14.49 -5.29 -5.14
N ARG A 13 -14.21 -5.01 -3.87
CA ARG A 13 -12.91 -5.25 -3.24
C ARG A 13 -12.78 -6.60 -2.51
N LEU A 14 -13.83 -7.43 -2.44
CA LEU A 14 -13.88 -8.53 -1.46
C LEU A 14 -14.07 -9.98 -1.96
N GLU A 15 -14.27 -10.26 -3.25
CA GLU A 15 -14.32 -11.66 -3.73
C GLU A 15 -13.59 -11.83 -5.07
N ARG A 16 -12.27 -11.57 -5.09
CA ARG A 16 -11.42 -12.13 -6.16
C ARG A 16 -10.99 -13.53 -5.73
N MET A 17 -11.41 -14.55 -6.48
CA MET A 17 -10.93 -15.94 -6.34
C MET A 17 -9.40 -15.94 -6.20
N SER A 18 -8.86 -16.85 -5.38
CA SER A 18 -7.41 -17.02 -5.26
C SER A 18 -6.80 -17.23 -6.65
N THR A 19 -5.96 -16.30 -7.09
CA THR A 19 -5.25 -16.40 -8.38
C THR A 19 -3.95 -17.18 -8.26
N LEU A 20 -3.42 -17.30 -7.03
CA LEU A 20 -2.23 -18.07 -6.73
C LEU A 20 -2.65 -19.47 -6.28
N THR A 21 -2.55 -20.42 -7.20
CA THR A 21 -2.72 -21.84 -6.90
C THR A 21 -1.37 -22.53 -6.87
N ARG A 22 -1.32 -23.73 -6.28
CA ARG A 22 -0.12 -24.57 -6.29
C ARG A 22 0.38 -24.86 -7.70
N GLU A 23 -0.52 -25.13 -8.65
CA GLU A 23 -0.16 -25.36 -10.06
C GLU A 23 0.45 -24.12 -10.72
N VAL A 24 -0.03 -22.93 -10.39
CA VAL A 24 0.54 -21.67 -10.89
C VAL A 24 1.93 -21.44 -10.26
N ALA A 25 2.07 -21.72 -8.97
CA ALA A 25 3.34 -21.59 -8.26
C ALA A 25 4.40 -22.53 -8.83
N GLU A 26 4.06 -23.79 -9.10
CA GLU A 26 4.97 -24.78 -9.69
C GLU A 26 5.44 -24.33 -11.09
N LYS A 27 4.52 -23.88 -11.96
CA LYS A 27 4.87 -23.37 -13.29
C LYS A 27 5.82 -22.17 -13.25
N LEU A 28 5.61 -21.25 -12.31
CA LEU A 28 6.47 -20.08 -12.16
C LEU A 28 7.81 -20.45 -11.53
N TYR A 29 7.83 -21.40 -10.60
CA TYR A 29 9.06 -21.86 -9.95
C TYR A 29 10.06 -22.45 -10.95
N ASP A 30 9.58 -23.12 -12.00
CA ASP A 30 10.41 -23.71 -13.06
C ASP A 30 11.03 -22.68 -14.02
N LEU A 31 10.63 -21.41 -13.94
CA LEU A 31 11.22 -20.35 -14.74
C LEU A 31 12.62 -19.96 -14.22
N ASP A 32 13.51 -19.59 -15.13
CA ASP A 32 14.75 -18.88 -14.79
C ASP A 32 14.45 -17.50 -14.18
N ASP A 33 15.45 -16.90 -13.52
CA ASP A 33 15.26 -15.69 -12.71
C ASP A 33 14.71 -14.49 -13.50
N GLU A 34 15.21 -14.21 -14.71
CA GLU A 34 14.75 -13.05 -15.51
C GLU A 34 13.30 -13.21 -16.03
N PRO A 35 12.89 -14.36 -16.62
CA PRO A 35 11.49 -14.60 -16.95
C PRO A 35 10.57 -14.58 -15.72
N LEU A 36 11.02 -15.16 -14.59
CA LEU A 36 10.25 -15.16 -13.35
C LEU A 36 10.03 -13.73 -12.84
N GLU A 37 11.07 -12.90 -12.83
CA GLU A 37 10.98 -11.50 -12.42
C GLU A 37 9.89 -10.77 -13.21
N LYS A 38 9.93 -10.82 -14.55
CA LYS A 38 8.94 -10.16 -15.42
C LYS A 38 7.52 -10.67 -15.18
N GLU A 39 7.37 -11.97 -14.98
CA GLU A 39 6.08 -12.56 -14.67
C GLU A 39 5.54 -12.07 -13.32
N LEU A 40 6.37 -12.06 -12.27
CA LEU A 40 5.98 -11.58 -10.95
C LEU A 40 5.67 -10.09 -10.98
N GLU A 41 6.45 -9.28 -11.71
CA GLU A 41 6.22 -7.86 -11.94
C GLU A 41 4.89 -7.54 -12.64
N SER A 42 4.36 -8.47 -13.44
CA SER A 42 3.04 -8.32 -14.05
C SER A 42 1.88 -8.62 -13.09
N LYS A 43 2.11 -9.35 -11.99
CA LYS A 43 1.02 -9.80 -11.11
C LYS A 43 0.55 -8.67 -10.17
N PRO A 44 -0.76 -8.50 -9.95
CA PRO A 44 -1.24 -7.57 -8.93
C PRO A 44 -0.73 -7.99 -7.54
N LEU A 45 -0.61 -7.05 -6.60
CA LEU A 45 -0.16 -7.36 -5.24
C LEU A 45 -1.06 -8.38 -4.53
N GLU A 46 -2.36 -8.36 -4.85
CA GLU A 46 -3.37 -9.31 -4.39
C GLU A 46 -3.05 -10.76 -4.77
N PHE A 47 -2.19 -10.99 -5.76
CA PHE A 47 -1.71 -12.33 -6.13
C PHE A 47 -1.07 -13.04 -4.95
N PHE A 48 -0.41 -12.32 -4.05
CA PHE A 48 0.33 -12.89 -2.93
C PHE A 48 -0.51 -13.08 -1.66
N LYS A 49 -1.81 -12.77 -1.68
CA LYS A 49 -2.66 -12.76 -0.46
C LYS A 49 -2.76 -14.13 0.23
N ASP A 50 -2.63 -15.21 -0.53
CA ASP A 50 -2.74 -16.60 -0.06
C ASP A 50 -1.35 -17.30 -0.02
N ALA A 51 -0.26 -16.54 -0.17
CA ALA A 51 1.09 -17.10 -0.28
C ALA A 51 1.47 -17.96 0.95
N LYS A 52 1.10 -17.53 2.16
CA LYS A 52 1.27 -18.28 3.41
C LYS A 52 0.71 -19.71 3.34
N ASP A 53 -0.45 -19.88 2.71
CA ASP A 53 -1.18 -21.15 2.72
C ASP A 53 -0.82 -22.05 1.53
N VAL A 54 -0.29 -21.46 0.46
CA VAL A 54 -0.06 -22.13 -0.83
C VAL A 54 1.42 -22.38 -1.12
N LEU A 55 2.32 -21.47 -0.75
CA LEU A 55 3.72 -21.52 -1.17
C LEU A 55 4.62 -22.23 -0.15
N PRO A 56 5.32 -23.30 -0.57
CA PRO A 56 6.46 -23.82 0.20
C PRO A 56 7.56 -22.78 0.32
N GLU A 57 8.31 -22.82 1.43
CA GLU A 57 9.35 -21.82 1.75
C GLU A 57 10.37 -21.58 0.62
N PRO A 58 10.94 -22.61 -0.05
CA PRO A 58 11.90 -22.38 -1.14
C PRO A 58 11.31 -21.66 -2.36
N VAL A 59 10.01 -21.85 -2.62
CA VAL A 59 9.30 -21.18 -3.71
C VAL A 59 9.03 -19.72 -3.33
N ALA A 60 8.58 -19.50 -2.10
CA ALA A 60 8.33 -18.16 -1.58
C ALA A 60 9.61 -17.31 -1.53
N GLU A 61 10.73 -17.89 -1.08
CA GLU A 61 12.03 -17.23 -1.09
C GLU A 61 12.47 -16.83 -2.50
N LYS A 62 12.32 -17.73 -3.48
CA LYS A 62 12.62 -17.43 -4.88
C LYS A 62 11.77 -16.26 -5.39
N PHE A 63 10.45 -16.27 -5.13
CA PHE A 63 9.54 -15.21 -5.58
C PHE A 63 9.87 -13.86 -4.93
N TYR A 64 10.16 -13.89 -3.62
CA TYR A 64 10.55 -12.71 -2.86
C TYR A 64 11.80 -12.05 -3.45
N ASN A 65 12.83 -12.84 -3.70
CA ASN A 65 14.11 -12.33 -4.20
C ASN A 65 14.06 -11.90 -5.68
N ALA A 66 13.28 -12.60 -6.52
CA ALA A 66 13.22 -12.30 -7.95
C ALA A 66 12.46 -11.00 -8.27
N GLY A 67 11.31 -10.74 -7.62
CA GLY A 67 10.44 -9.62 -8.02
C GLY A 67 10.03 -8.66 -6.91
N PHE A 68 9.99 -9.12 -5.67
CA PHE A 68 9.31 -8.38 -4.62
C PHE A 68 10.10 -7.16 -4.12
N LYS A 69 11.41 -7.31 -3.94
CA LYS A 69 12.30 -6.21 -3.49
C LYS A 69 12.26 -5.00 -4.43
N LYS A 70 12.24 -5.22 -5.75
CA LYS A 70 12.21 -4.13 -6.75
C LYS A 70 10.93 -3.30 -6.65
N ARG A 71 9.79 -3.96 -6.43
CA ARG A 71 8.51 -3.29 -6.23
C ARG A 71 8.51 -2.40 -4.98
N TRP A 72 9.15 -2.86 -3.91
CA TRP A 72 9.31 -2.07 -2.70
C TRP A 72 10.10 -0.79 -2.97
N THR A 73 11.27 -0.89 -3.62
CA THR A 73 12.07 0.28 -4.00
C THR A 73 11.30 1.26 -4.90
N ALA A 74 10.54 0.75 -5.88
CA ALA A 74 9.70 1.59 -6.74
C ALA A 74 8.58 2.31 -5.96
N SER A 75 8.05 1.68 -4.90
CA SER A 75 7.08 2.30 -4.01
C SER A 75 7.70 3.48 -3.25
N GLU A 76 8.91 3.32 -2.71
CA GLU A 76 9.61 4.41 -2.02
C GLU A 76 9.88 5.61 -2.94
N GLU A 77 10.27 5.34 -4.20
CA GLU A 77 10.43 6.37 -5.22
C GLU A 77 9.11 7.09 -5.51
N SER A 78 8.00 6.35 -5.56
CA SER A 78 6.67 6.93 -5.76
C SER A 78 6.28 7.87 -4.61
N ALA A 79 6.57 7.48 -3.36
CA ALA A 79 6.34 8.34 -2.19
C ALA A 79 7.16 9.63 -2.26
N LYS A 80 8.45 9.54 -2.59
CA LYS A 80 9.35 10.71 -2.77
C LYS A 80 8.87 11.65 -3.89
N ASN A 81 8.33 11.09 -4.97
CA ASN A 81 7.76 11.87 -6.07
C ASN A 81 6.52 12.66 -5.63
N VAL A 82 5.64 12.05 -4.85
CA VAL A 82 4.47 12.72 -4.27
C VAL A 82 4.89 13.80 -3.28
N GLU A 83 5.83 13.51 -2.37
CA GLU A 83 6.40 14.48 -1.44
C GLU A 83 6.98 15.69 -2.17
N THR A 84 7.78 15.44 -3.20
CA THR A 84 8.39 16.49 -4.05
C THR A 84 7.32 17.34 -4.74
N ARG A 85 6.22 16.72 -5.19
CA ARG A 85 5.10 17.43 -5.82
C ARG A 85 4.40 18.33 -4.80
N MET A 86 4.15 17.82 -3.59
CA MET A 86 3.56 18.57 -2.48
C MET A 86 4.42 19.75 -2.07
N GLY A 87 5.74 19.56 -1.95
CA GLY A 87 6.69 20.63 -1.58
C GLY A 87 6.80 21.79 -2.59
N LYS A 88 6.22 21.66 -3.79
CA LYS A 88 6.17 22.72 -4.82
C LYS A 88 4.88 23.53 -4.80
N MET A 89 3.93 23.20 -3.92
CA MET A 89 2.65 23.88 -3.85
C MET A 89 2.81 25.30 -3.31
N ASN A 90 2.10 26.25 -3.93
CA ASN A 90 2.02 27.61 -3.43
C ASN A 90 0.87 27.70 -2.43
N LEU A 91 1.20 27.89 -1.16
CA LEU A 91 0.25 27.91 -0.04
C LEU A 91 0.29 29.31 0.59
N PRO A 92 -0.72 30.16 0.36
CA PRO A 92 -0.80 31.44 1.03
C PRO A 92 -0.93 31.27 2.55
N ASP A 93 -0.23 32.10 3.33
CA ASP A 93 -0.26 32.08 4.80
C ASP A 93 -1.70 32.25 5.33
N ARG A 94 -2.08 31.39 6.27
CA ARG A 94 -3.40 31.32 6.93
C ARG A 94 -4.57 31.14 5.96
N SER A 95 -4.35 30.37 4.90
CA SER A 95 -5.37 30.09 3.88
C SER A 95 -6.05 28.73 4.07
N VAL A 96 -7.21 28.55 3.43
CA VAL A 96 -7.87 27.25 3.35
C VAL A 96 -6.96 26.22 2.66
N ALA A 97 -6.13 26.66 1.72
CA ALA A 97 -5.17 25.80 1.04
C ALA A 97 -4.07 25.29 1.99
N GLU A 98 -3.56 26.14 2.89
CA GLU A 98 -2.59 25.72 3.92
C GLU A 98 -3.21 24.67 4.85
N ASP A 99 -4.41 24.92 5.39
CA ASP A 99 -5.11 23.95 6.27
C ASP A 99 -5.34 22.59 5.59
N ARG A 100 -5.67 22.60 4.29
CA ARG A 100 -5.86 21.37 3.50
C ARG A 100 -4.53 20.65 3.26
N PHE A 101 -3.46 21.41 3.09
CA PHE A 101 -2.14 20.85 2.86
C PHE A 101 -1.60 20.16 4.12
N GLU A 102 -1.81 20.75 5.30
CA GLU A 102 -1.39 20.16 6.57
C GLU A 102 -1.94 18.74 6.76
N ILE A 103 -3.21 18.52 6.44
CA ILE A 103 -3.80 17.17 6.57
C ILE A 103 -3.33 16.20 5.48
N LEU A 104 -3.02 16.68 4.28
CA LEU A 104 -2.41 15.84 3.25
C LEU A 104 -0.99 15.44 3.64
N ALA A 105 -0.23 16.34 4.27
CA ALA A 105 1.08 16.04 4.80
C ALA A 105 0.99 14.99 5.93
N GLU A 106 0.04 15.14 6.85
CA GLU A 106 -0.25 14.14 7.89
C GLU A 106 -0.60 12.77 7.29
N LEU A 107 -1.39 12.75 6.19
CA LEU A 107 -1.70 11.51 5.47
C LEU A 107 -0.46 10.91 4.80
N LEU A 108 0.42 11.71 4.19
CA LEU A 108 1.66 11.22 3.59
C LEU A 108 2.58 10.62 4.65
N ASP A 109 2.77 11.31 5.77
CA ASP A 109 3.54 10.80 6.91
C ASP A 109 2.98 9.47 7.40
N LYS A 110 1.65 9.39 7.54
CA LYS A 110 0.97 8.14 7.89
C LYS A 110 1.24 7.06 6.84
N ILE A 111 1.12 7.35 5.55
CA ILE A 111 1.43 6.39 4.47
C ILE A 111 2.86 5.84 4.61
N CYS A 112 3.83 6.72 4.88
CA CYS A 112 5.24 6.36 5.02
C CYS A 112 5.55 5.45 6.23
N GLN A 113 4.67 5.35 7.23
CA GLN A 113 4.84 4.39 8.33
C GLN A 113 4.88 2.92 7.87
N ALA A 114 4.33 2.61 6.70
CA ALA A 114 4.49 1.29 6.09
C ALA A 114 5.96 0.91 5.88
N TYR A 115 6.82 1.89 5.55
CA TYR A 115 8.26 1.69 5.38
C TYR A 115 8.95 1.42 6.71
N GLU A 116 8.57 2.14 7.75
CA GLU A 116 9.09 1.91 9.10
C GLU A 116 8.73 0.50 9.61
N ILE A 117 7.49 0.05 9.37
CA ILE A 117 7.07 -1.31 9.73
C ILE A 117 7.90 -2.34 8.96
N PHE A 118 8.10 -2.15 7.66
CA PHE A 118 8.93 -3.06 6.86
C PHE A 118 10.35 -3.15 7.41
N ASP A 119 10.99 -2.01 7.68
CA ASP A 119 12.36 -1.93 8.20
C ASP A 119 12.47 -2.64 9.57
N GLU A 120 11.48 -2.47 10.46
CA GLU A 120 11.44 -3.11 11.78
C GLU A 120 11.46 -4.65 11.69
N HIS A 121 10.86 -5.21 10.63
CA HIS A 121 10.74 -6.66 10.44
C HIS A 121 11.74 -7.22 9.42
N GLU A 122 12.55 -6.39 8.76
CA GLU A 122 13.43 -6.83 7.67
C GLU A 122 14.41 -7.94 8.11
N HIS A 123 15.00 -7.77 9.29
CA HIS A 123 16.00 -8.68 9.86
C HIS A 123 15.40 -9.77 10.74
N ARG A 124 14.08 -9.81 10.89
CA ARG A 124 13.41 -10.83 11.70
C ARG A 124 13.28 -12.12 10.90
N LYS A 125 13.44 -13.26 11.59
CA LYS A 125 13.27 -14.58 10.98
C LYS A 125 11.78 -14.88 10.80
N ILE A 126 11.23 -14.40 9.69
CA ILE A 126 9.82 -14.56 9.32
C ILE A 126 9.76 -15.36 8.01
N PRO A 127 8.92 -16.40 7.90
CA PRO A 127 8.79 -17.18 6.66
C PRO A 127 8.52 -16.29 5.43
N PHE A 128 9.19 -16.55 4.32
CA PHE A 128 9.03 -15.75 3.10
C PHE A 128 7.60 -15.78 2.57
N SER A 129 6.88 -16.89 2.74
CA SER A 129 5.48 -17.00 2.35
C SER A 129 4.60 -16.03 3.14
N HIS A 130 4.91 -15.81 4.43
CA HIS A 130 4.23 -14.82 5.26
C HIS A 130 4.65 -13.39 4.87
N ARG A 131 5.95 -13.15 4.62
CA ARG A 131 6.46 -11.84 4.18
C ARG A 131 5.75 -11.37 2.91
N LEU A 132 5.61 -12.26 1.91
CA LEU A 132 4.88 -11.96 0.67
C LEU A 132 3.43 -11.49 0.93
N VAL A 133 2.72 -12.09 1.88
CA VAL A 133 1.35 -11.66 2.25
C VAL A 133 1.37 -10.29 2.94
N LEU A 134 2.24 -10.12 3.93
CA LEU A 134 2.23 -8.96 4.81
C LEU A 134 2.73 -7.70 4.12
N GLU A 135 3.83 -7.82 3.40
CA GLU A 135 4.42 -6.69 2.68
C GLU A 135 3.61 -6.32 1.44
N SER A 136 2.88 -7.27 0.83
CA SER A 136 1.99 -6.94 -0.28
C SER A 136 0.81 -6.12 0.22
N ARG A 137 0.29 -6.43 1.42
CA ARG A 137 -0.70 -5.59 2.10
C ARG A 137 -0.17 -4.20 2.43
N LEU A 138 1.08 -4.07 2.91
CA LEU A 138 1.70 -2.75 3.13
C LEU A 138 1.79 -1.96 1.82
N MET A 139 2.34 -2.54 0.76
CA MET A 139 2.44 -1.86 -0.54
C MET A 139 1.08 -1.50 -1.13
N MET A 140 0.05 -2.33 -0.94
CA MET A 140 -1.31 -1.98 -1.35
C MET A 140 -1.82 -0.75 -0.61
N ALA A 141 -1.64 -0.70 0.71
CA ALA A 141 -2.03 0.45 1.53
C ALA A 141 -1.28 1.73 1.12
N VAL A 142 0.02 1.61 0.83
CA VAL A 142 0.85 2.71 0.34
C VAL A 142 0.34 3.21 -1.01
N ARG A 143 0.23 2.32 -2.00
CA ARG A 143 -0.22 2.67 -3.35
C ARG A 143 -1.57 3.38 -3.32
N ASP A 144 -2.55 2.78 -2.64
CA ASP A 144 -3.89 3.36 -2.56
C ASP A 144 -3.89 4.73 -1.85
N GLY A 145 -3.00 4.92 -0.86
CA GLY A 145 -2.80 6.21 -0.20
C GLY A 145 -2.17 7.27 -1.10
N LEU A 146 -1.11 6.91 -1.83
CA LEU A 146 -0.44 7.81 -2.77
C LEU A 146 -1.35 8.20 -3.95
N ASP A 147 -2.15 7.26 -4.44
CA ASP A 147 -3.16 7.51 -5.49
C ASP A 147 -4.20 8.51 -5.01
N LEU A 148 -4.67 8.38 -3.76
CA LEU A 148 -5.60 9.34 -3.15
C LEU A 148 -4.99 10.74 -3.05
N ILE A 149 -3.75 10.86 -2.56
CA ILE A 149 -3.05 12.16 -2.50
C ILE A 149 -2.93 12.73 -3.91
N THR A 150 -2.48 11.93 -4.88
CA THR A 150 -2.31 12.37 -6.27
C THR A 150 -3.62 12.89 -6.87
N ALA A 151 -4.71 12.15 -6.70
CA ALA A 151 -6.04 12.59 -7.15
C ALA A 151 -6.49 13.88 -6.47
N THR A 152 -6.22 14.03 -5.18
CA THR A 152 -6.54 15.26 -4.43
C THR A 152 -5.72 16.45 -4.95
N LEU A 153 -4.45 16.23 -5.27
CA LEU A 153 -3.56 17.25 -5.85
C LEU A 153 -3.95 17.62 -7.29
N ASP A 154 -4.45 16.67 -8.09
CA ASP A 154 -4.95 16.92 -9.44
C ASP A 154 -6.19 17.82 -9.41
N ASP A 155 -7.02 17.65 -8.38
CA ASP A 155 -8.25 18.41 -8.17
C ASP A 155 -8.06 19.63 -7.24
N TRP A 156 -6.82 19.95 -6.87
CA TRP A 156 -6.50 20.92 -5.81
C TRP A 156 -7.21 22.27 -5.97
N ASN A 157 -7.17 22.81 -7.19
CA ASN A 157 -7.71 24.13 -7.52
C ASN A 157 -9.24 24.16 -7.64
N LYS A 158 -9.92 23.00 -7.65
CA LYS A 158 -11.39 22.94 -7.76
C LYS A 158 -12.10 23.45 -6.50
N ILE A 159 -11.48 23.26 -5.33
CA ILE A 159 -12.04 23.70 -4.05
C ILE A 159 -11.78 25.20 -3.82
N GLY A 160 -10.60 25.70 -4.23
CA GLY A 160 -10.23 27.11 -4.01
C GLY A 160 -10.36 27.51 -2.53
N GLU A 161 -11.12 28.58 -2.27
CA GLU A 161 -11.39 29.11 -0.92
C GLU A 161 -12.76 28.67 -0.35
N ASP A 162 -13.42 27.67 -0.96
CA ASP A 162 -14.66 27.10 -0.44
C ASP A 162 -14.40 26.33 0.86
N ARG A 163 -14.79 26.95 1.98
CA ARG A 163 -14.56 26.40 3.33
C ARG A 163 -15.39 25.15 3.62
N ASP A 164 -16.58 25.02 3.04
CA ASP A 164 -17.45 23.88 3.29
C ASP A 164 -16.93 22.66 2.53
N ALA A 165 -16.56 22.85 1.26
CA ALA A 165 -15.92 21.81 0.46
C ALA A 165 -14.58 21.37 1.08
N ALA A 166 -13.75 22.32 1.50
CA ALA A 166 -12.50 22.01 2.20
C ALA A 166 -12.74 21.26 3.52
N SER A 167 -13.80 21.58 4.25
CA SER A 167 -14.16 20.88 5.49
C SER A 167 -14.51 19.41 5.25
N ILE A 168 -15.24 19.13 4.16
CA ILE A 168 -15.61 17.76 3.76
C ILE A 168 -14.35 16.97 3.36
N GLU A 169 -13.52 17.52 2.49
CA GLU A 169 -12.27 16.87 2.05
C GLU A 169 -11.38 16.56 3.26
N ARG A 170 -11.20 17.51 4.18
CA ARG A 170 -10.44 17.27 5.42
C ARG A 170 -11.02 16.12 6.24
N GLN A 171 -12.34 16.03 6.37
CA GLN A 171 -12.95 14.91 7.12
C GLN A 171 -12.66 13.57 6.44
N GLU A 172 -12.80 13.51 5.11
CA GLU A 172 -12.46 12.32 4.32
C GLU A 172 -10.99 11.92 4.52
N LEU A 173 -10.05 12.87 4.43
CA LEU A 173 -8.63 12.62 4.67
C LEU A 173 -8.36 12.15 6.11
N ARG A 174 -9.06 12.67 7.14
CA ARG A 174 -8.95 12.18 8.53
C ARG A 174 -9.44 10.74 8.66
N TYR A 175 -10.51 10.37 7.95
CA TYR A 175 -10.98 8.97 7.95
C TYR A 175 -9.93 8.05 7.34
N GLU A 176 -9.31 8.49 6.24
CA GLU A 176 -8.25 7.72 5.60
C GLU A 176 -7.04 7.55 6.53
N ILE A 177 -6.56 8.61 7.19
CA ILE A 177 -5.47 8.51 8.19
C ILE A 177 -5.77 7.44 9.24
N ARG A 178 -6.97 7.44 9.83
CA ARG A 178 -7.38 6.45 10.84
C ARG A 178 -7.49 5.04 10.28
N TYR A 179 -7.97 4.90 9.05
CA TYR A 179 -8.08 3.60 8.40
C TYR A 179 -6.70 3.01 8.08
N ARG A 180 -5.72 3.83 7.68
CA ARG A 180 -4.32 3.38 7.53
C ARG A 180 -3.74 2.93 8.87
N ASP A 181 -3.97 3.68 9.95
CA ASP A 181 -3.53 3.32 11.30
C ASP A 181 -4.04 1.92 11.73
N MET A 182 -5.31 1.64 11.44
CA MET A 182 -5.92 0.32 11.67
C MET A 182 -5.25 -0.77 10.83
N ILE A 183 -5.04 -0.55 9.53
CA ILE A 183 -4.35 -1.52 8.65
C ILE A 183 -2.95 -1.82 9.17
N TYR A 184 -2.19 -0.79 9.53
CA TYR A 184 -0.81 -0.93 9.99
C TYR A 184 -0.73 -1.66 11.30
N THR A 185 -1.62 -1.36 12.24
CA THR A 185 -1.73 -2.13 13.48
C THR A 185 -2.01 -3.61 13.19
N GLU A 186 -2.97 -3.91 12.30
CA GLU A 186 -3.30 -5.28 11.93
C GLU A 186 -2.11 -6.00 11.28
N VAL A 187 -1.44 -5.37 10.32
CA VAL A 187 -0.30 -5.98 9.61
C VAL A 187 0.89 -6.17 10.55
N HIS A 188 1.17 -5.19 11.41
CA HIS A 188 2.25 -5.25 12.39
C HIS A 188 2.01 -6.37 13.41
N GLU A 189 0.79 -6.51 13.93
CA GLU A 189 0.41 -7.62 14.81
C GLU A 189 0.67 -8.98 14.13
N ARG A 190 0.34 -9.10 12.84
CA ARG A 190 0.52 -10.33 12.08
C ARG A 190 1.99 -10.64 11.78
N PHE A 191 2.84 -9.62 11.60
CA PHE A 191 4.30 -9.79 11.58
C PHE A 191 4.79 -10.35 12.91
N LEU A 192 4.35 -9.79 14.04
CA LEU A 192 4.74 -10.26 15.37
C LEU A 192 4.30 -11.70 15.62
N LYS A 193 3.05 -12.03 15.27
CA LYS A 193 2.55 -13.41 15.37
C LYS A 193 3.37 -14.37 14.51
N SER A 194 3.68 -14.00 13.27
CA SER A 194 4.51 -14.83 12.39
C SER A 194 5.92 -15.03 12.96
N TYR A 195 6.51 -13.98 13.54
CA TYR A 195 7.82 -14.05 14.18
C TYR A 195 7.83 -14.91 15.45
N LEU A 196 6.74 -14.89 16.21
CA LEU A 196 6.57 -15.66 17.45
C LEU A 196 5.96 -17.06 17.22
N GLU A 197 5.78 -17.47 15.97
CA GLU A 197 5.14 -18.75 15.60
C GLU A 197 3.72 -18.91 16.18
N MET A 198 2.98 -17.80 16.28
CA MET A 198 1.60 -17.75 16.75
C MET A 198 0.60 -17.73 15.58
N ASP A 199 -0.60 -18.25 15.83
CA ASP A 199 -1.70 -18.20 14.88
C ASP A 199 -2.16 -16.75 14.61
N TRP A 200 -2.34 -16.43 13.32
CA TRP A 200 -2.86 -15.16 12.83
C TRP A 200 -3.91 -15.36 11.74
#